data_AF-A0A1I3SZH0-F1
#
_entry.id   AF-A0A1I3SZH0-F1
#
_cell.length_a   1.000
_cell.length_b   1.000
_cell.length_c   1.000
_cell.angle_alpha   90.00
_cell.angle_beta   90.00
_cell.angle_gamma   90.00
#
_symmetry.space_group_name_H-M   'P 1'
#
loop_
_entity.id
_entity.type
_entity.pdbx_description
1 polymer ?
#
loop_
_entity_poly.entity_id
_entity_poly.type
_entity_poly.pdbx_seq_one_letter_code
_entity_poly.pdbx_strand_id
1 'polypeptide(L)'
;MKKLILIAFTLFLGVNTAMAQDAKQIEDANYVILLDSKVFHYTANGVVQLDEAITLHDGTVVETNGTYVNGKKTGKLEDGQCLGMSGTLYKDQETLTKKLIKLMRKS
;
A
#
# COMPACT_ATOMS: atom_id res chain seq x y z
N MET A 1 -5.90 -40.38 -3.71
CA MET A 1 -4.85 -39.51 -4.30
C MET A 1 -5.08 -38.08 -3.84
N LYS A 2 -4.30 -37.65 -2.84
CA LYS A 2 -4.23 -36.29 -2.30
C LYS A 2 -2.99 -36.28 -1.40
N LYS A 3 -1.89 -35.67 -1.84
CA LYS A 3 -0.82 -35.22 -0.95
C LYS A 3 -0.42 -33.83 -1.44
N LEU A 4 -0.98 -32.84 -0.75
CA LEU A 4 -0.55 -31.45 -0.78
C LEU A 4 0.92 -31.43 -0.36
N ILE A 5 1.81 -31.12 -1.30
CA ILE A 5 3.21 -30.87 -0.98
C ILE A 5 3.27 -29.41 -0.48
N LEU A 6 3.05 -29.26 0.83
CA LEU A 6 3.42 -28.08 1.60
C LEU A 6 4.94 -28.06 1.71
N ILE A 7 5.61 -27.27 0.88
CA ILE A 7 7.03 -26.97 1.08
C ILE A 7 7.11 -25.91 2.18
N ALA A 8 7.29 -26.39 3.40
CA ALA A 8 7.82 -25.62 4.51
C ALA A 8 9.27 -25.25 4.20
N PHE A 9 9.54 -23.95 4.00
CA PHE A 9 10.89 -23.40 4.04
C PHE A 9 11.03 -22.49 5.27
N THR A 10 10.86 -23.10 6.45
CA THR A 10 11.41 -22.55 7.68
C THR A 10 12.88 -22.95 7.75
N LEU A 11 13.79 -21.98 7.64
CA LEU A 11 15.02 -21.85 8.43
C LEU A 11 15.91 -20.76 7.81
N PHE A 12 15.66 -19.52 8.21
CA PHE A 12 16.73 -18.54 8.37
C PHE A 12 16.53 -17.83 9.70
N LEU A 13 17.02 -18.46 10.77
CA LEU A 13 17.47 -17.75 11.96
C LEU A 13 18.77 -17.03 11.56
N GLY A 14 18.62 -15.85 10.98
CA GLY A 14 19.70 -14.92 10.67
C GLY A 14 19.64 -13.75 11.66
N VAL A 15 20.66 -13.66 12.50
CA VAL A 15 21.09 -12.51 13.30
C VAL A 15 20.35 -11.19 13.03
N ASN A 16 19.69 -10.68 14.08
CA ASN A 16 19.23 -9.29 14.16
C ASN A 16 20.46 -8.36 14.22
N THR A 17 21.13 -8.13 13.09
CA THR A 17 21.87 -6.88 12.94
C THR A 17 20.86 -5.84 12.53
N ALA A 18 20.49 -4.98 13.49
CA ALA A 18 19.84 -3.70 13.26
C ALA A 18 20.74 -2.84 12.36
N MET A 19 20.76 -3.15 11.07
CA MET A 19 21.03 -2.18 10.03
C MET A 19 19.65 -1.59 9.77
N ALA A 20 19.22 -0.65 10.62
CA ALA A 20 18.21 0.31 10.21
C ALA A 20 18.86 1.04 9.03
N GLN A 21 18.68 0.51 7.84
CA GLN A 21 18.98 1.25 6.64
C GLN A 21 18.07 2.46 6.73
N ASP A 22 18.66 3.63 6.98
CA ASP A 22 18.04 4.95 6.79
C ASP A 22 17.71 5.16 5.29
N ALA A 23 17.11 4.15 4.66
CA ALA A 23 16.39 4.30 3.42
C ALA A 23 15.20 5.18 3.77
N LYS A 24 15.31 6.47 3.44
CA LYS A 24 14.26 7.46 3.58
C LYS A 24 12.94 6.85 3.11
N GLN A 25 12.07 6.53 4.05
CA GLN A 25 10.79 5.92 3.74
C GLN A 25 9.97 6.90 2.92
N ILE A 26 9.73 6.58 1.66
CA ILE A 26 8.89 7.39 0.79
C ILE A 26 7.45 7.07 1.17
N GLU A 27 6.75 8.05 1.74
CA GLU A 27 5.42 7.89 2.33
C GLU A 27 4.43 7.19 1.40
N ASP A 28 4.24 7.71 0.19
CA ASP A 28 3.30 7.15 -0.80
C ASP A 28 3.80 5.87 -1.51
N ALA A 29 4.96 5.33 -1.11
CA ALA A 29 5.32 3.97 -1.52
C ALA A 29 4.39 2.93 -0.87
N ASN A 30 3.77 3.31 0.25
CA ASN A 30 2.60 2.63 0.80
C ASN A 30 1.33 3.37 0.30
N TYR A 31 0.35 2.64 -0.18
CA TYR A 31 -0.85 3.22 -0.78
C TYR A 31 -2.00 2.21 -0.86
N VAL A 32 -3.20 2.74 -1.05
CA VAL A 32 -4.40 1.96 -1.36
C VAL A 32 -4.73 2.06 -2.84
N ILE A 33 -5.21 0.99 -3.45
CA ILE A 33 -5.68 0.96 -4.85
C ILE A 33 -6.99 0.18 -4.95
N LEU A 34 -7.91 0.62 -5.81
CA LEU A 34 -9.09 -0.16 -6.20
C LEU A 34 -8.78 -0.93 -7.49
N LEU A 35 -8.96 -2.25 -7.47
CA LEU A 35 -8.81 -3.14 -8.63
C LEU A 35 -9.96 -4.16 -8.64
N ASP A 36 -10.68 -4.26 -9.75
CA ASP A 36 -11.79 -5.20 -9.94
C ASP A 36 -12.82 -5.14 -8.78
N SER A 37 -13.19 -3.92 -8.39
CA SER A 37 -14.10 -3.64 -7.25
C SER A 37 -13.59 -4.08 -5.88
N LYS A 38 -12.29 -4.39 -5.73
CA LYS A 38 -11.64 -4.74 -4.47
C LYS A 38 -10.56 -3.74 -4.13
N VAL A 39 -10.46 -3.41 -2.85
CA VAL A 39 -9.44 -2.49 -2.35
C VAL A 39 -8.25 -3.28 -1.84
N PHE A 40 -7.05 -2.88 -2.25
CA PHE A 40 -5.79 -3.48 -1.80
C PHE A 40 -4.91 -2.43 -1.13
N HIS A 41 -4.27 -2.81 -0.04
CA HIS A 41 -3.27 -2.01 0.66
C HIS A 41 -1.88 -2.55 0.32
N TYR A 42 -1.09 -1.73 -0.37
CA TYR A 42 0.31 -1.97 -0.67
C TYR A 42 1.16 -1.40 0.44
N THR A 43 2.01 -2.24 1.04
CA THR A 43 2.97 -1.85 2.08
C THR A 43 4.35 -2.39 1.75
N ALA A 44 5.38 -1.88 2.44
CA ALA A 44 6.73 -2.45 2.39
C ALA A 44 6.79 -3.96 2.74
N ASN A 45 5.82 -4.47 3.50
CA ASN A 45 5.77 -5.85 3.94
C ASN A 45 4.96 -6.76 2.99
N GLY A 46 4.30 -6.19 1.98
CA GLY A 46 3.48 -6.92 1.02
C GLY A 46 2.14 -6.25 0.72
N VAL A 47 1.31 -6.99 -0.01
CA VAL A 47 -0.01 -6.53 -0.48
C VAL A 47 -1.09 -7.38 0.18
N VAL A 48 -2.10 -6.73 0.74
CA VAL A 48 -3.27 -7.39 1.32
C VAL A 48 -4.55 -6.77 0.77
N GLN A 49 -5.59 -7.59 0.59
CA GLN A 49 -6.93 -7.04 0.37
C GLN A 49 -7.38 -6.34 1.66
N LEU A 50 -8.07 -5.22 1.52
CA LEU A 50 -8.55 -4.45 2.64
C LEU A 50 -9.84 -5.08 3.20
N ASP A 51 -9.73 -5.73 4.36
CA ASP A 51 -10.86 -6.37 5.06
C ASP A 51 -11.51 -5.44 6.11
N GLU A 52 -10.79 -4.40 6.53
CA GLU A 52 -11.25 -3.37 7.48
C GLU A 52 -10.80 -1.99 7.01
N ALA A 53 -11.56 -0.94 7.36
CA ALA A 53 -11.19 0.43 7.00
C ALA A 53 -9.81 0.82 7.57
N ILE A 54 -9.09 1.67 6.83
CA ILE A 54 -7.80 2.20 7.29
C ILE A 54 -7.82 3.72 7.37
N THR A 55 -7.02 4.28 8.27
CA THR A 55 -6.78 5.72 8.35
C THR A 55 -5.40 6.03 7.79
N LEU A 56 -5.36 6.89 6.77
CA LEU A 56 -4.14 7.42 6.18
C LEU A 56 -3.48 8.45 7.12
N HIS A 57 -2.23 8.84 6.85
CA HIS A 57 -1.50 9.74 7.75
C HIS A 57 -2.10 11.16 7.79
N ASP A 58 -2.79 11.59 6.74
CA ASP A 58 -3.49 12.88 6.69
C ASP A 58 -4.85 12.86 7.42
N GLY A 59 -5.25 11.72 7.98
CA GLY A 59 -6.54 11.51 8.64
C GLY A 59 -7.67 11.09 7.70
N THR A 60 -7.40 10.87 6.42
CA THR A 60 -8.38 10.29 5.49
C THR A 60 -8.70 8.85 5.90
N VAL A 61 -9.98 8.50 6.01
CA VAL A 61 -10.42 7.11 6.23
C VAL A 61 -10.78 6.49 4.90
N VAL A 62 -10.25 5.30 4.59
CA VAL A 62 -10.56 4.53 3.39
C VAL A 62 -11.30 3.26 3.77
N GLU A 63 -12.50 3.10 3.24
CA GLU A 63 -13.38 1.97 3.45
C GLU A 63 -13.04 0.82 2.47
N THR A 64 -13.44 -0.40 2.82
CA THR A 64 -13.18 -1.63 2.05
C THR A 64 -13.81 -1.64 0.65
N ASN A 65 -14.78 -0.75 0.40
CA ASN A 65 -15.46 -0.58 -0.88
C ASN A 65 -14.85 0.55 -1.76
N GLY A 66 -13.76 1.16 -1.31
CA GLY A 66 -13.02 2.22 -2.00
C GLY A 66 -13.56 3.63 -1.75
N THR A 67 -14.62 3.80 -0.95
CA THR A 67 -15.02 5.12 -0.45
C THR A 67 -13.95 5.67 0.48
N TYR A 68 -13.65 6.95 0.37
CA TYR A 68 -12.74 7.62 1.29
C TYR A 68 -13.34 8.92 1.83
N VAL A 69 -13.04 9.23 3.09
CA VAL A 69 -13.55 10.40 3.81
C VAL A 69 -12.38 11.21 4.36
N ASN A 70 -12.24 12.45 3.91
CA ASN A 70 -11.28 13.42 4.43
C ASN A 70 -12.05 14.61 5.02
N GLY A 71 -12.21 14.60 6.36
CA GLY A 71 -13.03 15.59 7.07
C GLY A 71 -14.48 15.57 6.61
N LYS A 72 -14.92 16.60 5.88
CA LYS A 72 -16.28 16.72 5.31
C LYS A 72 -16.38 16.26 3.86
N LYS A 73 -15.25 15.94 3.21
CA LYS A 73 -15.21 15.51 1.81
C LYS A 73 -15.28 14.00 1.75
N THR A 74 -16.19 13.49 0.93
CA THR A 74 -16.31 12.06 0.63
C THR A 74 -16.04 11.86 -0.85
N GLY A 75 -15.26 10.85 -1.20
CA GLY A 75 -15.02 10.42 -2.57
C GLY A 75 -15.07 8.90 -2.67
N LYS A 76 -14.93 8.38 -3.89
CA LYS A 76 -14.79 6.96 -4.15
C LYS A 76 -13.69 6.75 -5.17
N LEU A 77 -12.79 5.81 -4.89
CA LEU A 77 -11.79 5.40 -5.85
C LEU A 77 -12.46 4.81 -7.09
N GLU A 78 -11.95 5.18 -8.25
CA GLU A 78 -12.22 4.50 -9.51
C GLU A 78 -11.21 3.37 -9.69
N ASP A 79 -11.53 2.41 -10.57
CA ASP A 79 -10.64 1.29 -10.85
C ASP A 79 -9.27 1.78 -11.36
N GLY A 80 -8.20 1.26 -10.77
CA GLY A 80 -6.81 1.66 -11.02
C GLY A 80 -6.35 2.92 -10.28
N GLN A 81 -7.24 3.72 -9.67
CA GLN A 81 -6.84 4.88 -8.89
C GLN A 81 -6.16 4.48 -7.58
N CYS A 82 -5.11 5.23 -7.23
CA CYS A 82 -4.36 5.01 -6.00
C CYS A 82 -4.53 6.19 -5.05
N LEU A 83 -4.62 5.92 -3.75
CA LEU A 83 -4.56 6.92 -2.69
C LEU A 83 -3.33 6.62 -1.83
N GLY A 84 -2.32 7.48 -1.90
CA GLY A 84 -1.09 7.35 -1.12
C GLY A 84 -1.35 7.57 0.37
N MET A 85 -0.49 7.05 1.25
CA MET A 85 -0.62 7.27 2.70
C MET A 85 -0.60 8.75 3.11
N SER A 86 -0.07 9.65 2.27
CA SER A 86 -0.16 11.10 2.45
C SER A 86 -1.55 11.71 2.18
N GLY A 87 -2.52 10.92 1.68
CA GLY A 87 -3.81 11.39 1.19
C GLY A 87 -3.78 11.87 -0.27
N THR A 88 -2.64 11.79 -0.96
CA THR A 88 -2.54 12.19 -2.36
C THR A 88 -3.25 11.18 -3.27
N LEU A 89 -4.25 11.64 -4.03
CA LEU A 89 -4.93 10.85 -5.05
C LEU A 89 -4.13 10.83 -6.36
N TYR A 90 -3.93 9.65 -6.91
CA TYR A 90 -3.27 9.41 -8.19
C TYR A 90 -4.26 8.72 -9.14
N LYS A 91 -4.35 9.23 -10.37
CA LYS A 91 -5.28 8.71 -11.39
C LYS A 91 -5.02 7.25 -11.78
N ASP A 92 -3.78 6.79 -11.63
CA ASP A 92 -3.32 5.46 -11.99
C ASP A 92 -2.00 5.13 -11.27
N GLN A 93 -1.66 3.84 -11.21
CA GLN A 93 -0.42 3.36 -10.62
C GLN A 93 0.83 3.86 -11.36
N GLU A 94 0.73 4.14 -12.66
CA GLU A 94 1.84 4.68 -13.46
C GLU A 94 2.25 6.07 -12.97
N THR A 95 1.27 6.94 -12.70
CA THR A 95 1.48 8.30 -12.19
C THR A 95 2.13 8.28 -10.82
N LEU A 96 1.65 7.39 -9.92
CA LEU A 96 2.27 7.16 -8.63
C LEU A 96 3.73 6.70 -8.81
N THR A 97 3.97 5.68 -9.64
CA THR A 97 5.32 5.14 -9.88
C THR A 97 6.29 6.20 -10.39
N LYS A 98 5.88 7.03 -11.35
CA LYS A 98 6.70 8.16 -11.83
C LYS A 98 7.06 9.14 -10.71
N LYS A 99 6.13 9.43 -9.81
CA LYS A 99 6.37 10.30 -8.64
C LYS A 99 7.38 9.65 -7.69
N LEU A 100 7.23 8.36 -7.38
CA LEU A 100 8.14 7.62 -6.50
C LEU A 100 9.56 7.58 -7.07
N ILE A 101 9.72 7.26 -8.37
CA ILE A 101 11.04 7.26 -9.04
C ILE A 101 11.71 8.63 -8.95
N LYS A 102 10.95 9.71 -9.15
CA LYS A 102 11.48 11.08 -9.03
C LYS A 102 11.95 11.39 -7.60
N LEU A 103 11.27 10.88 -6.58
CA LEU A 103 11.66 11.06 -5.18
C LEU A 103 12.90 10.24 -4.83
N MET A 104 12.97 8.98 -5.29
CA MET A 104 14.14 8.11 -5.09
C MET A 104 15.41 8.69 -5.73
N ARG A 105 15.32 9.28 -6.93
CA ARG A 105 16.47 9.90 -7.60
C ARG A 105 16.99 11.18 -6.94
N LYS A 106 16.20 11.78 -6.04
CA LYS A 106 16.54 13.02 -5.33
C LYS A 106 16.97 12.77 -3.89
N SER A 107 16.82 11.55 -3.39
CA SER A 107 17.27 11.12 -2.08
C SER A 107 18.69 10.60 -2.15
#